data_AF-A0A7C6DSP6-F1
#
_entry.id   AF-A0A7C6DSP6-F1
#
_cell.length_a   1.000
_cell.length_b   1.000
_cell.length_c   1.000
_cell.angle_alpha   90.00
_cell.angle_beta   90.00
_cell.angle_gamma   90.00
#
_symmetry.space_group_name_H-M   'P 1'
#
loop_
_entity.id
_entity.type
_entity.pdbx_description
1 polymer ?
#
loop_
_entity_poly.entity_id
_entity_poly.type
_entity_poly.pdbx_seq_one_letter_code
_entity_poly.pdbx_strand_id
1 'polypeptide(L)'
;MDQTTRKRLTSRRQFLGAAGIGLAGLTVLGACAPAPTPTAAPKPTEAPKPAAAPTMAPAAPTAAPKPTEAPKPTEAPKPTAAPAAAAPTAAPAKPTAAAAAKPSLTPGGKLVAWAYQSFTPEGDKQLALQAEAFGKEFNQQVEYVPMENKVVPQKLAAAIEAKTPPDVQMLTAPAQVLFYGGKDLLVDLTDLWNKTSKQGGGFFESVLNLYKTKDKYVGIPFETDSSPLFTRLDLMEKATGKREPPKTLDEMGEVAKKITTPPSLYAIGLTLGRVPDTAGNMLNLIWNDGGALVDKDGKPAIKSEGTLTAIKRVQQWWKDKVIPPDSTTWDDTGNNNAYQSKQVAFVINPPSIYDWLQKNDKELLNNTTMAAIPAGKSGSYAGSGSWSWSVFVGSKNVDGAKALIDYWMVPDRCQEVYEKVGGRWYPVYKDLRNKEYWTSRPHFKYYPDMIANGRQESYPAAPEPNMMTALGDVRERFVVADMIQAVVVKNQAPEQALDNAQKAMEEIFKKYGIG
;
A
#
# COMPACT_ATOMS: atom_id res chain seq x y z
N MET A 1 14.07 49.72 -49.65
CA MET A 1 14.02 51.06 -49.04
C MET A 1 14.25 50.86 -47.56
N ASP A 2 15.30 51.28 -46.89
CA ASP A 2 16.51 52.03 -47.25
C ASP A 2 17.58 51.66 -46.19
N GLN A 3 18.81 52.11 -46.40
CA GLN A 3 20.05 51.52 -45.96
C GLN A 3 20.58 51.91 -44.55
N THR A 4 21.48 51.04 -44.05
CA THR A 4 22.75 51.33 -43.31
C THR A 4 22.67 51.98 -41.91
N THR A 5 23.39 51.48 -40.89
CA THR A 5 24.86 51.59 -40.79
C THR A 5 25.46 50.64 -39.71
N ARG A 6 26.72 50.26 -39.95
CA ARG A 6 27.59 49.25 -39.32
C ARG A 6 28.37 49.73 -38.07
N LYS A 7 28.79 48.73 -37.26
CA LYS A 7 30.10 48.56 -36.54
C LYS A 7 30.39 49.50 -35.33
N ARG A 8 31.13 49.17 -34.26
CA ARG A 8 31.88 48.00 -33.73
C ARG A 8 32.43 48.39 -32.32
N LEU A 9 32.75 47.37 -31.48
CA LEU A 9 33.74 47.35 -30.36
C LEU A 9 33.36 48.19 -29.11
N THR A 10 33.53 47.78 -27.84
CA THR A 10 34.71 47.20 -27.14
C THR A 10 34.34 46.62 -25.76
N SER A 11 35.09 45.58 -25.34
CA SER A 11 35.70 45.38 -24.00
C SER A 11 34.88 45.04 -22.74
N ARG A 12 35.10 43.78 -22.31
CA ARG A 12 35.32 43.25 -20.94
C ARG A 12 35.32 44.21 -19.73
N ARG A 13 34.62 43.73 -18.68
CA ARG A 13 34.73 43.95 -17.20
C ARG A 13 33.56 44.72 -16.60
N GLN A 14 32.66 43.98 -15.94
CA GLN A 14 32.08 44.36 -14.64
C GLN A 14 31.41 43.11 -14.02
N PHE A 15 32.19 42.43 -13.19
CA PHE A 15 31.77 41.42 -12.22
C PHE A 15 32.42 41.85 -10.89
N LEU A 16 31.67 41.76 -9.80
CA LEU A 16 32.05 41.86 -8.37
C LEU A 16 32.03 43.24 -7.67
N GLY A 17 31.28 43.24 -6.56
CA GLY A 17 31.20 44.22 -5.47
C GLY A 17 29.82 44.03 -4.80
N ALA A 18 29.65 43.71 -3.51
CA ALA A 18 30.56 43.75 -2.39
C ALA A 18 30.07 42.82 -1.26
N ALA A 19 31.04 42.20 -0.57
CA ALA A 19 30.94 41.73 0.81
C ALA A 19 32.07 42.42 1.59
N GLY A 20 31.81 42.85 2.83
CA GLY A 20 32.87 43.31 3.72
C GLY A 20 32.37 43.99 4.99
N ILE A 21 32.42 43.26 6.11
CA ILE A 21 32.78 43.66 7.49
C ILE A 21 33.20 42.34 8.16
N GLY A 22 34.31 42.13 8.86
CA GLY A 22 35.45 42.92 9.32
C GLY A 22 36.31 42.00 10.22
N LEU A 23 37.63 42.11 10.13
CA LEU A 23 38.66 41.27 10.75
C LEU A 23 39.07 41.74 12.17
N ALA A 24 39.45 40.79 13.03
CA ALA A 24 40.62 40.80 13.93
C ALA A 24 40.77 39.38 14.53
N GLY A 25 41.88 38.65 14.56
CA GLY A 25 43.29 38.92 14.28
C GLY A 25 44.13 38.53 15.50
N LEU A 26 44.69 37.31 15.55
CA LEU A 26 45.96 36.99 16.23
C LEU A 26 46.40 35.53 15.98
N THR A 27 47.61 35.39 15.45
CA THR A 27 48.35 34.15 15.16
C THR A 27 49.35 33.81 16.26
N VAL A 28 49.44 32.55 16.69
CA VAL A 28 50.68 31.94 17.21
C VAL A 28 50.78 30.48 16.73
N LEU A 29 51.96 30.13 16.22
CA LEU A 29 52.38 28.80 15.76
C LEU A 29 52.50 27.77 16.89
N GLY A 30 52.32 26.48 16.55
CA GLY A 30 53.27 25.44 16.96
C GLY A 30 52.73 24.22 17.71
N ALA A 31 53.17 23.07 17.20
CA ALA A 31 53.35 21.77 17.87
C ALA A 31 52.17 20.77 17.93
N CYS A 32 52.37 19.68 17.19
CA CYS A 32 51.66 18.41 17.28
C CYS A 32 51.88 17.74 18.66
N ALA A 33 50.79 17.39 19.33
CA ALA A 33 50.72 16.30 20.31
C ALA A 33 49.27 15.77 20.38
N PRO A 34 49.03 14.46 20.56
CA PRO A 34 47.69 13.89 20.50
C PRO A 34 46.88 14.22 21.76
N ALA A 35 45.63 14.68 21.57
CA ALA A 35 44.68 14.89 22.65
C ALA A 35 44.20 13.55 23.23
N PRO A 36 43.95 13.47 24.56
CA PRO A 36 43.51 12.25 25.21
C PRO A 36 42.06 11.91 24.83
N THR A 37 41.82 10.61 24.65
CA THR A 37 40.50 10.00 24.43
C THR A 37 39.48 10.40 25.51
N PRO A 38 38.23 10.74 25.15
CA PRO A 38 37.17 10.99 26.12
C PRO A 38 36.76 9.68 26.79
N THR A 39 36.89 9.63 28.12
CA THR A 39 36.41 8.55 28.97
C THR A 39 34.89 8.41 28.83
N ALA A 40 34.43 7.21 28.52
CA ALA A 40 33.01 6.88 28.41
C ALA A 40 32.27 7.13 29.74
N ALA A 41 31.11 7.79 29.66
CA ALA A 41 30.17 7.89 30.76
C ALA A 41 29.63 6.49 31.14
N PRO A 42 29.41 6.19 32.44
CA PRO A 42 28.89 4.90 32.86
C PRO A 42 27.45 4.69 32.37
N LYS A 43 27.18 3.48 31.88
CA LYS A 43 25.86 3.00 31.45
C LYS A 43 24.85 3.11 32.61
N PRO A 44 23.58 3.51 32.36
CA PRO A 44 22.54 3.45 33.39
C PRO A 44 22.33 2.00 33.84
N THR A 45 22.30 1.80 35.15
CA THR A 45 22.00 0.52 35.81
C THR A 45 20.59 0.07 35.44
N GLU A 46 20.49 -1.15 34.92
CA GLU A 46 19.24 -1.81 34.54
C GLU A 46 18.38 -2.07 35.79
N ALA A 47 17.11 -1.66 35.76
CA ALA A 47 16.16 -1.91 36.84
C ALA A 47 15.87 -3.42 36.97
N PRO A 48 15.69 -3.96 38.19
CA PRO A 48 15.48 -5.38 38.38
C PRO A 48 14.13 -5.84 37.80
N LYS A 49 14.19 -6.92 37.03
CA LYS A 49 13.05 -7.63 36.43
C LYS A 49 12.06 -8.09 37.52
N PRO A 50 10.75 -7.85 37.40
CA PRO A 50 9.77 -8.37 38.35
C PRO A 50 9.77 -9.91 38.37
N ALA A 51 9.76 -10.48 39.57
CA ALA A 51 9.62 -11.91 39.81
C ALA A 51 8.28 -12.42 39.26
N ALA A 52 8.31 -13.58 38.59
CA ALA A 52 7.13 -14.25 38.08
C ALA A 52 6.22 -14.68 39.23
N ALA A 53 4.94 -14.29 39.17
CA ALA A 53 3.89 -14.82 40.03
C ALA A 53 3.61 -16.29 39.68
N PRO A 54 3.22 -17.14 40.67
CA PRO A 54 2.99 -18.56 40.43
C PRO A 54 1.70 -18.76 39.62
N THR A 55 1.82 -19.38 38.44
CA THR A 55 0.67 -19.85 37.67
C THR A 55 0.07 -21.08 38.34
N MET A 56 -1.11 -20.93 38.93
CA MET A 56 -2.00 -22.06 39.23
C MET A 56 -2.51 -22.66 37.91
N ALA A 57 -2.33 -23.97 37.75
CA ALA A 57 -2.87 -24.73 36.63
C ALA A 57 -4.41 -24.76 36.68
N PRO A 58 -5.13 -24.58 35.54
CA PRO A 58 -6.55 -24.85 35.49
C PRO A 58 -6.79 -26.37 35.52
N ALA A 59 -7.74 -26.80 36.36
CA ALA A 59 -8.23 -28.16 36.45
C ALA A 59 -8.82 -28.64 35.10
N ALA A 60 -8.53 -29.89 34.75
CA ALA A 60 -9.04 -30.57 33.56
C ALA A 60 -10.57 -30.77 33.65
N PRO A 61 -11.33 -30.52 32.56
CA PRO A 61 -12.73 -30.90 32.53
C PRO A 61 -12.89 -32.40 32.23
N THR A 62 -13.73 -33.03 33.05
CA THR A 62 -14.15 -34.43 33.04
C THR A 62 -14.88 -34.78 31.74
N ALA A 63 -14.54 -35.94 31.17
CA ALA A 63 -15.18 -36.48 29.97
C ALA A 63 -16.60 -37.01 30.25
N ALA A 64 -17.54 -36.72 29.35
CA ALA A 64 -18.88 -37.31 29.28
C ALA A 64 -19.04 -38.12 27.96
N PRO A 65 -19.95 -39.11 27.91
CA PRO A 65 -19.75 -40.36 27.17
C PRO A 65 -20.15 -40.31 25.68
N LYS A 66 -19.56 -41.26 24.94
CA LYS A 66 -19.70 -41.50 23.50
C LYS A 66 -21.11 -42.00 23.13
N PRO A 67 -21.77 -41.50 22.08
CA PRO A 67 -22.98 -42.10 21.54
C PRO A 67 -22.69 -43.34 20.68
N THR A 68 -23.58 -44.32 20.84
CA THR A 68 -23.61 -45.66 20.28
C THR A 68 -23.80 -45.69 18.75
N GLU A 69 -23.13 -46.65 18.12
CA GLU A 69 -23.17 -46.99 16.70
C GLU A 69 -24.50 -47.69 16.34
N ALA A 70 -25.11 -47.33 15.20
CA ALA A 70 -26.30 -47.97 14.63
C ALA A 70 -26.03 -48.41 13.17
N PRO A 71 -26.71 -49.45 12.66
CA PRO A 71 -26.11 -50.42 11.75
C PRO A 71 -26.18 -50.04 10.26
N LYS A 72 -25.28 -50.68 9.51
CA LYS A 72 -25.06 -50.57 8.06
C LYS A 72 -26.27 -51.08 7.24
N PRO A 73 -26.74 -50.36 6.20
CA PRO A 73 -27.74 -50.89 5.28
C PRO A 73 -27.14 -51.87 4.27
N THR A 74 -27.90 -52.94 4.04
CA THR A 74 -27.68 -54.09 3.18
C THR A 74 -27.58 -53.73 1.69
N GLU A 75 -26.69 -54.45 1.01
CA GLU A 75 -26.44 -54.41 -0.44
C GLU A 75 -27.62 -55.02 -1.23
N ALA A 76 -28.01 -54.37 -2.33
CA ALA A 76 -29.04 -54.85 -3.26
C ALA A 76 -28.46 -54.98 -4.69
N PRO A 77 -29.01 -55.88 -5.53
CA PRO A 77 -28.22 -56.72 -6.44
C PRO A 77 -27.88 -56.07 -7.79
N LYS A 78 -26.78 -56.59 -8.36
CA LYS A 78 -26.20 -56.28 -9.66
C LYS A 78 -27.16 -56.63 -10.82
N PRO A 79 -27.38 -55.75 -11.82
CA PRO A 79 -28.07 -56.12 -13.05
C PRO A 79 -27.15 -56.82 -14.04
N THR A 80 -27.68 -57.89 -14.63
CA THR A 80 -27.11 -58.74 -15.67
C THR A 80 -26.96 -58.00 -17.01
N ALA A 81 -25.91 -58.34 -17.75
CA ALA A 81 -25.60 -57.82 -19.08
C ALA A 81 -26.57 -58.29 -20.18
N ALA A 82 -26.80 -57.43 -21.18
CA ALA A 82 -27.37 -57.74 -22.49
C ALA A 82 -26.74 -56.80 -23.56
N PRO A 83 -26.73 -57.17 -24.86
CA PRO A 83 -25.57 -57.03 -25.73
C PRO A 83 -25.43 -55.72 -26.52
N ALA A 84 -24.25 -55.58 -27.12
CA ALA A 84 -23.69 -54.44 -27.84
C ALA A 84 -24.60 -53.83 -28.93
N ALA A 85 -24.59 -52.50 -28.98
CA ALA A 85 -25.00 -51.69 -30.13
C ALA A 85 -23.92 -50.62 -30.43
N ALA A 86 -23.79 -50.30 -31.71
CA ALA A 86 -22.62 -49.71 -32.37
C ALA A 86 -22.15 -48.33 -31.84
N ALA A 87 -20.85 -48.10 -32.01
CA ALA A 87 -20.11 -46.90 -31.63
C ALA A 87 -20.59 -45.62 -32.36
N PRO A 88 -20.63 -44.46 -31.69
CA PRO A 88 -20.49 -43.17 -32.33
C PRO A 88 -19.02 -42.70 -32.28
N THR A 89 -18.57 -42.23 -33.42
CA THR A 89 -17.28 -41.59 -33.73
C THR A 89 -16.80 -40.60 -32.67
N ALA A 90 -15.51 -40.70 -32.35
CA ALA A 90 -14.78 -39.82 -31.43
C ALA A 90 -14.91 -38.34 -31.83
N ALA A 91 -15.37 -37.52 -30.88
CA ALA A 91 -15.19 -36.07 -30.94
C ALA A 91 -13.70 -35.73 -30.75
N PRO A 92 -13.15 -34.73 -31.46
CA PRO A 92 -11.73 -34.40 -31.36
C PRO A 92 -11.38 -33.93 -29.95
N ALA A 93 -10.34 -34.53 -29.39
CA ALA A 93 -9.78 -34.15 -28.11
C ALA A 93 -9.42 -32.65 -28.12
N LYS A 94 -9.90 -31.93 -27.11
CA LYS A 94 -9.49 -30.56 -26.80
C LYS A 94 -7.95 -30.55 -26.67
N PRO A 95 -7.21 -29.59 -27.27
CA PRO A 95 -5.76 -29.60 -27.17
C PRO A 95 -5.36 -29.46 -25.70
N THR A 96 -4.69 -30.47 -25.17
CA THR A 96 -3.96 -30.36 -23.91
C THR A 96 -2.96 -29.22 -24.10
N ALA A 97 -3.09 -28.16 -23.32
CA ALA A 97 -2.11 -27.07 -23.32
C ALA A 97 -0.74 -27.70 -23.10
N ALA A 98 0.15 -27.57 -24.09
CA ALA A 98 1.54 -27.95 -23.94
C ALA A 98 2.06 -27.26 -22.68
N ALA A 99 2.57 -28.04 -21.72
CA ALA A 99 3.25 -27.48 -20.56
C ALA A 99 4.31 -26.51 -21.09
N ALA A 100 4.20 -25.23 -20.72
CA ALA A 100 5.14 -24.21 -21.16
C ALA A 100 6.56 -24.70 -20.86
N ALA A 101 7.42 -24.73 -21.87
CA ALA A 101 8.80 -25.16 -21.71
C ALA A 101 9.46 -24.34 -20.60
N LYS A 102 10.09 -25.01 -19.63
CA LYS A 102 10.85 -24.35 -18.57
C LYS A 102 11.93 -23.45 -19.20
N PRO A 103 12.15 -22.23 -18.69
CA PRO A 103 13.19 -21.35 -19.22
C PRO A 103 14.56 -22.03 -19.12
N SER A 104 15.33 -21.98 -20.21
CA SER A 104 16.72 -22.43 -20.21
C SER A 104 17.58 -21.29 -19.67
N LEU A 105 18.10 -21.46 -18.45
CA LEU A 105 18.92 -20.47 -17.77
C LEU A 105 20.37 -20.94 -17.67
N THR A 106 21.32 -20.01 -17.70
CA THR A 106 22.74 -20.31 -17.51
C THR A 106 22.98 -20.84 -16.09
N PRO A 107 23.51 -22.07 -15.93
CA PRO A 107 23.83 -22.64 -14.62
C PRO A 107 24.76 -21.73 -13.80
N GLY A 108 24.50 -21.63 -12.50
CA GLY A 108 25.33 -20.86 -11.56
C GLY A 108 25.13 -19.34 -11.61
N GLY A 109 24.11 -18.85 -12.34
CA GLY A 109 23.78 -17.42 -12.35
C GLY A 109 23.43 -16.90 -10.95
N LYS A 110 23.90 -15.70 -10.62
CA LYS A 110 23.60 -15.03 -9.35
C LYS A 110 22.44 -14.07 -9.53
N LEU A 111 21.55 -14.00 -8.54
CA LEU A 111 20.41 -13.10 -8.49
C LEU A 111 20.29 -12.52 -7.09
N VAL A 112 20.20 -11.20 -6.99
CA VAL A 112 19.85 -10.49 -5.76
C VAL A 112 18.48 -9.86 -5.92
N ALA A 113 17.53 -10.30 -5.11
CA ALA A 113 16.16 -9.79 -5.08
C ALA A 113 15.91 -9.02 -3.78
N TRP A 114 15.58 -7.74 -3.90
CA TRP A 114 15.24 -6.89 -2.75
C TRP A 114 13.74 -6.69 -2.65
N ALA A 115 13.22 -6.72 -1.43
CA ALA A 115 11.81 -6.53 -1.15
C ALA A 115 11.56 -5.55 -0.01
N TYR A 116 10.40 -4.91 -0.06
CA TYR A 116 9.79 -4.33 1.12
C TYR A 116 9.32 -5.47 2.03
N GLN A 117 9.55 -5.35 3.34
CA GLN A 117 9.01 -6.34 4.27
C GLN A 117 7.48 -6.32 4.25
N SER A 118 6.88 -7.50 4.30
CA SER A 118 5.42 -7.66 4.32
C SER A 118 4.75 -7.23 5.63
N PHE A 119 5.55 -6.82 6.63
CA PHE A 119 5.15 -6.64 8.04
C PHE A 119 4.73 -7.93 8.75
N THR A 120 4.80 -9.07 8.05
CA THR A 120 4.48 -10.40 8.58
C THR A 120 5.65 -11.34 8.28
N PRO A 121 6.51 -11.67 9.26
CA PRO A 121 7.72 -12.46 9.03
C PRO A 121 7.48 -13.79 8.28
N GLU A 122 6.31 -14.40 8.47
CA GLU A 122 5.90 -15.63 7.79
C GLU A 122 5.74 -15.44 6.27
N GLY A 123 5.25 -14.28 5.82
CA GLY A 123 5.11 -13.95 4.41
C GLY A 123 6.45 -13.69 3.74
N ASP A 124 7.32 -12.93 4.40
CA ASP A 124 8.69 -12.69 3.92
C ASP A 124 9.49 -14.00 3.83
N LYS A 125 9.32 -14.88 4.82
CA LYS A 125 9.89 -16.23 4.80
C LYS A 125 9.34 -17.07 3.66
N GLN A 126 8.06 -16.97 3.33
CA GLN A 126 7.47 -17.73 2.22
C GLN A 126 8.06 -17.31 0.86
N LEU A 127 8.22 -16.00 0.63
CA LEU A 127 8.89 -15.50 -0.57
C LEU A 127 10.35 -15.97 -0.66
N ALA A 128 11.07 -15.97 0.47
CA ALA A 128 12.44 -16.49 0.56
C ALA A 128 12.52 -17.99 0.22
N LEU A 129 11.61 -18.81 0.76
CA LEU A 129 11.53 -20.24 0.46
C LEU A 129 11.23 -20.50 -1.01
N GLN A 130 10.34 -19.72 -1.62
CA GLN A 130 10.03 -19.82 -3.04
C GLN A 130 11.24 -19.42 -3.91
N ALA A 131 12.02 -18.39 -3.52
CA ALA A 131 13.26 -18.03 -4.18
C ALA A 131 14.34 -19.11 -4.07
N GLU A 132 14.49 -19.72 -2.89
CA GLU A 132 15.42 -20.84 -2.67
C GLU A 132 15.03 -22.05 -3.53
N ALA A 133 13.74 -22.37 -3.59
CA ALA A 133 13.22 -23.46 -4.42
C ALA A 133 13.49 -23.21 -5.91
N PHE A 134 13.27 -21.99 -6.39
CA PHE A 134 13.66 -21.59 -7.75
C PHE A 134 15.17 -21.75 -7.98
N GLY A 135 16.00 -21.31 -7.04
CA GLY A 135 17.46 -21.47 -7.12
C GLY A 135 17.89 -22.93 -7.28
N LYS A 136 17.30 -23.84 -6.51
CA LYS A 136 17.54 -25.29 -6.62
C LYS A 136 17.06 -25.87 -7.95
N GLU A 137 15.86 -25.49 -8.39
CA GLU A 137 15.25 -26.02 -9.62
C GLU A 137 16.00 -25.58 -10.88
N PHE A 138 16.45 -24.33 -10.93
CA PHE A 138 17.06 -23.72 -12.12
C PHE A 138 18.57 -23.54 -12.01
N ASN A 139 19.19 -24.12 -10.98
CA ASN A 139 20.62 -24.00 -10.67
C ASN A 139 21.09 -22.53 -10.65
N GLN A 140 20.37 -21.68 -9.93
CA GLN A 140 20.70 -20.27 -9.70
C GLN A 140 21.06 -20.03 -8.22
N GLN A 141 21.96 -19.10 -7.96
CA GLN A 141 22.25 -18.60 -6.62
C GLN A 141 21.36 -17.38 -6.36
N VAL A 142 20.28 -17.56 -5.59
CA VAL A 142 19.32 -16.49 -5.31
C VAL A 142 19.45 -16.01 -3.88
N GLU A 143 19.69 -14.70 -3.72
CA GLU A 143 19.63 -14.01 -2.44
C GLU A 143 18.35 -13.16 -2.39
N TYR A 144 17.44 -13.48 -1.47
CA TYR A 144 16.24 -12.69 -1.20
C TYR A 144 16.44 -11.85 0.06
N VAL A 145 16.26 -10.53 -0.05
CA VAL A 145 16.54 -9.57 1.04
C VAL A 145 15.29 -8.71 1.31
N PRO A 146 14.41 -9.12 2.24
CA PRO A 146 13.36 -8.24 2.73
C PRO A 146 13.97 -7.19 3.65
N MET A 147 13.48 -5.95 3.57
CA MET A 147 14.02 -4.82 4.32
C MET A 147 12.91 -3.97 4.93
N GLU A 148 13.22 -3.31 6.04
CA GLU A 148 12.32 -2.32 6.61
C GLU A 148 11.97 -1.24 5.59
N ASN A 149 10.67 -0.96 5.44
CA ASN A 149 10.16 -0.09 4.39
C ASN A 149 10.79 1.31 4.37
N LYS A 150 11.16 1.85 5.54
CA LYS A 150 11.80 3.16 5.66
C LYS A 150 13.23 3.18 5.10
N VAL A 151 13.90 2.03 5.05
CA VAL A 151 15.29 1.89 4.59
C VAL A 151 15.38 1.70 3.07
N VAL A 152 14.38 1.04 2.47
CA VAL A 152 14.40 0.65 1.05
C VAL A 152 14.69 1.82 0.10
N PRO A 153 13.99 2.98 0.18
CA PRO A 153 14.22 4.07 -0.77
C PRO A 153 15.66 4.59 -0.78
N GLN A 154 16.25 4.78 0.41
CA GLN A 154 17.62 5.29 0.56
C GLN A 154 18.65 4.28 0.05
N LYS A 155 18.50 3.00 0.43
CA LYS A 155 19.40 1.94 -0.03
C LYS A 155 19.33 1.74 -1.53
N LEU A 156 18.12 1.78 -2.10
CA LEU A 156 17.92 1.64 -3.54
C LEU A 156 18.52 2.82 -4.32
N ALA A 157 18.31 4.05 -3.85
CA ALA A 157 18.93 5.24 -4.46
C ALA A 157 20.47 5.15 -4.46
N ALA A 158 21.08 4.80 -3.32
CA ALA A 158 22.53 4.62 -3.22
C ALA A 158 23.06 3.51 -4.13
N ALA A 159 22.35 2.38 -4.23
CA ALA A 159 22.72 1.27 -5.11
C ALA A 159 22.65 1.66 -6.59
N ILE A 160 21.67 2.47 -6.99
CA ILE A 160 21.54 3.01 -8.35
C ILE A 160 22.69 3.98 -8.65
N GLU A 161 23.01 4.90 -7.73
CA GLU A 161 24.13 5.84 -7.87
C GLU A 161 25.48 5.12 -7.98
N ALA A 162 25.67 4.07 -7.19
CA ALA A 162 26.84 3.19 -7.24
C ALA A 162 26.87 2.28 -8.48
N LYS A 163 25.83 2.29 -9.32
CA LYS A 163 25.66 1.41 -10.50
C LYS A 163 25.66 -0.08 -10.15
N THR A 164 25.19 -0.42 -8.96
CA THR A 164 25.03 -1.79 -8.46
C THR A 164 23.62 -2.02 -7.89
N PRO A 165 22.55 -1.78 -8.68
CA PRO A 165 21.20 -2.08 -8.23
C PRO A 165 21.00 -3.60 -8.04
N PRO A 166 20.00 -4.04 -7.26
CA PRO A 166 19.60 -5.44 -7.23
C PRO A 166 19.11 -5.88 -8.62
N ASP A 167 19.11 -7.19 -8.88
CA ASP A 167 18.58 -7.74 -10.13
C ASP A 167 17.05 -7.59 -10.18
N VAL A 168 16.37 -7.98 -9.08
CA VAL A 168 14.93 -7.85 -8.90
C VAL A 168 14.65 -6.92 -7.72
N GLN A 169 13.70 -6.02 -7.87
CA GLN A 169 13.26 -5.13 -6.80
C GLN A 169 11.74 -5.14 -6.71
N MET A 170 11.23 -5.27 -5.49
CA MET A 170 9.85 -4.95 -5.19
C MET A 170 9.64 -3.43 -5.18
N LEU A 171 8.75 -2.91 -6.01
CA LEU A 171 8.44 -1.49 -6.11
C LEU A 171 6.95 -1.25 -5.88
N THR A 172 6.62 -0.11 -5.26
CA THR A 172 5.24 0.35 -5.16
C THR A 172 4.79 1.00 -6.46
N ALA A 173 3.60 0.66 -6.92
CA ALA A 173 2.99 1.18 -8.14
C ALA A 173 1.77 2.05 -7.81
N PRO A 174 1.57 3.17 -8.56
CA PRO A 174 2.38 3.60 -9.70
C PRO A 174 3.67 4.36 -9.33
N ALA A 175 3.81 4.84 -8.09
CA ALA A 175 4.81 5.84 -7.73
C ALA A 175 6.26 5.48 -8.08
N GLN A 176 6.80 4.37 -7.57
CA GLN A 176 8.21 4.02 -7.80
C GLN A 176 8.43 3.37 -9.17
N VAL A 177 7.48 2.54 -9.61
CA VAL A 177 7.56 1.89 -10.92
C VAL A 177 7.67 2.93 -12.03
N LEU A 178 6.81 3.96 -12.01
CA LEU A 178 6.85 5.02 -13.03
C LEU A 178 8.02 5.98 -12.83
N PHE A 179 8.47 6.23 -11.59
CA PHE A 179 9.66 7.05 -11.35
C PHE A 179 10.93 6.42 -11.97
N TYR A 180 11.20 5.15 -11.67
CA TYR A 180 12.38 4.47 -12.21
C TYR A 180 12.20 4.10 -13.69
N GLY A 181 10.99 3.70 -14.08
CA GLY A 181 10.66 3.42 -15.47
C GLY A 181 10.76 4.63 -16.39
N GLY A 182 10.34 5.82 -15.92
CA GLY A 182 10.46 7.09 -16.66
C GLY A 182 11.90 7.56 -16.82
N LYS A 183 12.82 7.07 -15.98
CA LYS A 183 14.28 7.25 -16.10
C LYS A 183 14.95 6.16 -16.94
N ASP A 184 14.17 5.27 -17.56
CA ASP A 184 14.63 4.11 -18.33
C ASP A 184 15.58 3.19 -17.53
N LEU A 185 15.41 3.12 -16.20
CA LEU A 185 16.21 2.26 -15.31
C LEU A 185 15.64 0.84 -15.16
N LEU A 186 14.45 0.58 -15.68
CA LEU A 186 13.75 -0.70 -15.58
C LEU A 186 13.69 -1.41 -16.95
N VAL A 187 13.88 -2.73 -16.91
CA VAL A 187 13.81 -3.62 -18.06
C VAL A 187 12.39 -3.72 -18.59
N ASP A 188 12.26 -3.93 -19.91
CA ASP A 188 10.98 -4.26 -20.53
C ASP A 188 10.51 -5.67 -20.12
N LEU A 189 9.38 -5.70 -19.42
CA LEU A 189 8.70 -6.89 -18.90
C LEU A 189 7.41 -7.19 -19.68
N THR A 190 7.19 -6.61 -20.85
CA THR A 190 5.94 -6.76 -21.63
C THR A 190 5.61 -8.21 -21.96
N ASP A 191 6.60 -9.04 -22.30
CA ASP A 191 6.37 -10.47 -22.53
C ASP A 191 5.91 -11.20 -21.26
N LEU A 192 6.52 -10.87 -20.13
CA LEU A 192 6.17 -11.43 -18.84
C LEU A 192 4.78 -10.96 -18.41
N TRP A 193 4.46 -9.68 -18.60
CA TRP A 193 3.13 -9.12 -18.40
C TRP A 193 2.08 -9.85 -19.23
N ASN A 194 2.32 -10.03 -20.52
CA ASN A 194 1.39 -10.71 -21.44
C ASN A 194 1.15 -12.18 -21.05
N LYS A 195 2.13 -12.81 -20.39
CA LYS A 195 2.01 -14.16 -19.85
C LYS A 195 1.26 -14.17 -18.52
N THR A 196 1.67 -13.36 -17.54
CA THR A 196 1.11 -13.38 -16.18
C THR A 196 -0.31 -12.84 -16.15
N SER A 197 -0.61 -11.76 -16.86
CA SER A 197 -1.96 -11.16 -16.94
C SER A 197 -3.06 -12.07 -17.47
N LYS A 198 -2.73 -13.22 -18.07
CA LYS A 198 -3.69 -14.23 -18.55
C LYS A 198 -3.92 -15.37 -17.56
N GLN A 199 -3.18 -15.41 -16.45
CA GLN A 199 -3.32 -16.44 -15.40
C GLN A 199 -4.37 -16.01 -14.37
N GLY A 200 -4.95 -16.98 -13.67
CA GLY A 200 -5.83 -16.73 -12.51
C GLY A 200 -6.97 -15.73 -12.77
N GLY A 201 -7.61 -15.78 -13.94
CA GLY A 201 -8.71 -14.86 -14.29
C GLY A 201 -8.25 -13.44 -14.67
N GLY A 202 -6.94 -13.21 -14.72
CA GLY A 202 -6.31 -11.93 -14.99
C GLY A 202 -6.21 -11.01 -13.78
N PHE A 203 -5.51 -9.90 -13.96
CA PHE A 203 -5.33 -8.89 -12.92
C PHE A 203 -6.60 -8.05 -12.72
N PHE A 204 -6.77 -7.48 -11.52
CA PHE A 204 -7.79 -6.46 -11.25
C PHE A 204 -7.58 -5.20 -12.11
N GLU A 205 -8.69 -4.56 -12.48
CA GLU A 205 -8.73 -3.42 -13.40
C GLU A 205 -7.96 -2.21 -12.85
N SER A 206 -8.00 -2.00 -11.52
CA SER A 206 -7.35 -0.87 -10.83
C SER A 206 -5.83 -0.86 -10.93
N VAL A 207 -5.20 -2.00 -11.27
CA VAL A 207 -3.75 -2.10 -11.37
C VAL A 207 -3.21 -2.08 -12.81
N LEU A 208 -4.07 -2.23 -13.82
CA LEU A 208 -3.62 -2.44 -15.21
C LEU A 208 -2.77 -1.27 -15.77
N ASN A 209 -3.04 -0.04 -15.33
CA ASN A 209 -2.41 1.16 -15.87
C ASN A 209 -1.24 1.67 -15.01
N LEU A 210 -0.83 0.95 -13.95
CA LEU A 210 0.15 1.46 -12.98
C LEU A 210 1.62 1.17 -13.37
N TYR A 211 1.84 0.37 -14.40
CA TYR A 211 3.14 -0.24 -14.72
C TYR A 211 3.69 0.12 -16.10
N LYS A 212 2.92 0.90 -16.88
CA LYS A 212 3.27 1.20 -18.26
C LYS A 212 4.06 2.49 -18.32
N THR A 213 5.22 2.46 -18.98
CA THR A 213 5.95 3.67 -19.39
C THR A 213 6.16 3.63 -20.89
N LYS A 214 5.73 4.68 -21.60
CA LYS A 214 5.70 4.67 -23.07
C LYS A 214 4.87 3.47 -23.55
N ASP A 215 5.46 2.55 -24.31
CA ASP A 215 4.80 1.35 -24.84
C ASP A 215 5.21 0.04 -24.15
N LYS A 216 5.97 0.09 -23.04
CA LYS A 216 6.44 -1.10 -22.31
C LYS A 216 5.85 -1.20 -20.91
N TYR A 217 5.62 -2.43 -20.45
CA TYR A 217 5.38 -2.72 -19.04
C TYR A 217 6.72 -2.90 -18.32
N VAL A 218 6.93 -2.21 -17.20
CA VAL A 218 8.19 -2.21 -16.44
C VAL A 218 8.05 -2.76 -15.02
N GLY A 219 6.88 -3.28 -14.68
CA GLY A 219 6.61 -3.98 -13.43
C GLY A 219 5.51 -5.01 -13.59
N ILE A 220 5.53 -6.04 -12.75
CA ILE A 220 4.50 -7.08 -12.69
C ILE A 220 3.83 -7.00 -11.32
N PRO A 221 2.51 -6.73 -11.24
CA PRO A 221 1.81 -6.59 -9.98
C PRO A 221 1.84 -7.91 -9.22
N PHE A 222 2.23 -7.88 -7.95
CA PHE A 222 2.28 -9.08 -7.12
C PHE A 222 1.06 -9.20 -6.21
N GLU A 223 0.56 -8.07 -5.74
CA GLU A 223 -0.60 -8.00 -4.85
C GLU A 223 -1.40 -6.74 -5.11
N THR A 224 -2.55 -6.61 -4.48
CA THR A 224 -3.33 -5.37 -4.46
C THR A 224 -3.60 -4.98 -3.02
N ASP A 225 -3.45 -3.71 -2.70
CA ASP A 225 -3.81 -3.15 -1.41
C ASP A 225 -4.93 -2.14 -1.53
N SER A 226 -5.71 -2.01 -0.45
CA SER A 226 -6.71 -0.97 -0.25
C SER A 226 -7.03 -0.82 1.22
N SER A 227 -7.57 0.33 1.60
CA SER A 227 -7.94 0.66 2.97
C SER A 227 -9.46 0.56 3.15
N PRO A 228 -9.98 -0.51 3.77
CA PRO A 228 -11.40 -0.60 4.12
C PRO A 228 -11.79 0.37 5.24
N LEU A 229 -13.09 0.57 5.37
CA LEU A 229 -13.69 1.08 6.60
C LEU A 229 -13.83 -0.06 7.61
N PHE A 230 -13.07 -0.01 8.69
CA PHE A 230 -13.32 -0.75 9.92
C PHE A 230 -14.55 -0.18 10.62
N THR A 231 -15.53 -1.02 10.92
CA THR A 231 -16.78 -0.62 11.59
C THR A 231 -17.12 -1.54 12.77
N ARG A 232 -17.42 -0.92 13.91
CA ARG A 232 -18.01 -1.56 15.11
C ARG A 232 -19.49 -1.88 14.91
N LEU A 233 -19.78 -3.14 14.58
CA LEU A 233 -21.13 -3.65 14.31
C LEU A 233 -22.05 -3.62 15.53
N ASP A 234 -21.52 -3.78 16.73
CA ASP A 234 -22.27 -3.65 17.99
C ASP A 234 -22.73 -2.21 18.24
N LEU A 235 -21.90 -1.23 17.89
CA LEU A 235 -22.28 0.19 17.96
C LEU A 235 -23.26 0.57 16.85
N MET A 236 -23.13 -0.02 15.66
CA MET A 236 -24.13 0.11 14.59
C MET A 236 -25.48 -0.45 15.02
N GLU A 237 -25.51 -1.64 15.64
CA GLU A 237 -26.73 -2.26 16.13
C GLU A 237 -27.41 -1.42 17.21
N LYS A 238 -26.64 -0.89 18.17
CA LYS A 238 -27.16 0.01 19.19
C LYS A 238 -27.78 1.28 18.59
N ALA A 239 -27.19 1.84 17.54
CA ALA A 239 -27.62 3.11 16.94
C ALA A 239 -28.75 2.97 15.91
N THR A 240 -28.83 1.83 15.23
CA THR A 240 -29.66 1.65 14.03
C THR A 240 -30.57 0.42 14.08
N GLY A 241 -30.36 -0.49 15.04
CA GLY A 241 -31.01 -1.80 15.10
C GLY A 241 -30.47 -2.82 14.10
N LYS A 242 -29.37 -2.51 13.37
CA LYS A 242 -28.79 -3.39 12.35
C LYS A 242 -27.29 -3.56 12.54
N ARG A 243 -26.79 -4.79 12.29
CA ARG A 243 -25.36 -5.11 12.24
C ARG A 243 -24.80 -4.97 10.82
N GLU A 244 -24.94 -3.78 10.26
CA GLU A 244 -24.45 -3.43 8.92
C GLU A 244 -23.55 -2.18 9.00
N PRO A 245 -22.51 -2.06 8.15
CA PRO A 245 -21.74 -0.82 8.04
C PRO A 245 -22.60 0.32 7.43
N PRO A 246 -22.28 1.59 7.69
CA PRO A 246 -23.00 2.71 7.10
C PRO A 246 -22.83 2.72 5.58
N LYS A 247 -23.89 3.07 4.84
CA LYS A 247 -23.90 3.07 3.38
C LYS A 247 -23.46 4.40 2.78
N THR A 248 -23.65 5.49 3.51
CA THR A 248 -23.24 6.84 3.10
C THR A 248 -22.43 7.56 4.17
N LEU A 249 -21.61 8.53 3.76
CA LEU A 249 -20.88 9.38 4.71
C LEU A 249 -21.81 10.24 5.57
N ASP A 250 -23.00 10.57 5.07
CA ASP A 250 -24.04 11.27 5.85
C ASP A 250 -24.60 10.34 6.94
N GLU A 251 -24.93 9.09 6.60
CA GLU A 251 -25.36 8.07 7.58
C GLU A 251 -24.28 7.83 8.63
N MET A 252 -23.01 7.72 8.21
CA MET A 252 -21.89 7.57 9.13
C MET A 252 -21.81 8.74 10.13
N GLY A 253 -22.01 9.98 9.66
CA GLY A 253 -22.06 11.17 10.51
C GLY A 253 -23.22 11.17 11.50
N GLU A 254 -24.42 10.76 11.07
CA GLU A 254 -25.59 10.69 11.95
C GLU A 254 -25.50 9.57 12.99
N VAL A 255 -24.95 8.42 12.62
CA VAL A 255 -24.62 7.35 13.58
C VAL A 255 -23.54 7.83 14.54
N ALA A 256 -22.51 8.51 14.02
CA ALA A 256 -21.41 9.01 14.82
C ALA A 256 -21.88 9.94 15.94
N LYS A 257 -22.81 10.88 15.65
CA LYS A 257 -23.42 11.76 16.66
C LYS A 257 -24.19 10.98 17.74
N LYS A 258 -24.87 9.89 17.38
CA LYS A 258 -25.67 9.09 18.32
C LYS A 258 -24.82 8.26 19.28
N ILE A 259 -23.70 7.72 18.82
CA ILE A 259 -22.88 6.80 19.62
C ILE A 259 -21.74 7.50 20.37
N THR A 260 -21.32 8.68 19.92
CA THR A 260 -20.23 9.44 20.54
C THR A 260 -20.57 9.77 22.00
N THR A 261 -19.66 9.38 22.90
CA THR A 261 -19.77 9.59 24.35
C THR A 261 -18.39 10.03 24.88
N PRO A 262 -17.98 11.30 24.69
CA PRO A 262 -16.66 11.74 25.09
C PRO A 262 -16.46 11.70 26.62
N PRO A 263 -15.25 11.40 27.11
CA PRO A 263 -14.04 11.07 26.36
C PRO A 263 -13.90 9.57 26.02
N SER A 264 -14.86 8.71 26.41
CA SER A 264 -14.72 7.25 26.32
C SER A 264 -14.91 6.70 24.91
N LEU A 265 -15.72 7.37 24.07
CA LEU A 265 -15.97 6.97 22.69
C LEU A 265 -16.14 8.20 21.80
N TYR A 266 -15.32 8.30 20.76
CA TYR A 266 -15.49 9.21 19.64
C TYR A 266 -15.76 8.37 18.41
N ALA A 267 -16.87 8.55 17.71
CA ALA A 267 -17.24 7.58 16.68
C ALA A 267 -16.22 7.44 15.52
N ILE A 268 -15.59 8.53 15.08
CA ILE A 268 -14.78 8.56 13.86
C ILE A 268 -13.29 8.73 14.21
N GLY A 269 -12.52 7.65 14.05
CA GLY A 269 -11.06 7.66 14.19
C GLY A 269 -10.37 8.08 12.90
N LEU A 270 -10.46 9.36 12.58
CA LEU A 270 -9.78 9.97 11.42
C LEU A 270 -8.42 10.51 11.84
N THR A 271 -7.34 10.11 11.18
CA THR A 271 -6.02 10.70 11.44
C THR A 271 -5.97 12.12 10.89
N LEU A 272 -5.65 13.09 11.76
CA LEU A 272 -5.55 14.52 11.42
C LEU A 272 -4.15 15.09 11.71
N GLY A 273 -3.19 14.24 12.09
CA GLY A 273 -1.79 14.59 12.30
C GLY A 273 -1.08 15.02 11.00
N ARG A 274 0.12 15.58 11.12
CA ARG A 274 0.94 15.92 9.95
C ARG A 274 1.74 14.69 9.49
N VAL A 275 1.04 13.65 9.07
CA VAL A 275 1.57 12.32 8.72
C VAL A 275 0.94 11.76 7.44
N PRO A 276 1.55 10.77 6.76
CA PRO A 276 1.02 10.18 5.54
C PRO A 276 -0.43 9.68 5.63
N ASP A 277 -0.83 9.07 6.76
CA ASP A 277 -2.19 8.56 6.95
C ASP A 277 -3.27 9.64 6.78
N THR A 278 -2.98 10.88 7.19
CA THR A 278 -3.91 12.01 7.00
C THR A 278 -4.16 12.28 5.52
N ALA A 279 -3.13 12.23 4.69
CA ALA A 279 -3.29 12.41 3.25
C ALA A 279 -4.15 11.29 2.65
N GLY A 280 -3.89 10.03 3.01
CA GLY A 280 -4.69 8.89 2.53
C GLY A 280 -6.16 8.95 3.01
N ASN A 281 -6.38 9.22 4.29
CA ASN A 281 -7.70 9.38 4.90
C ASN A 281 -8.50 10.51 4.22
N MET A 282 -7.89 11.67 4.03
CA MET A 282 -8.55 12.80 3.35
C MET A 282 -8.79 12.54 1.88
N LEU A 283 -7.85 11.90 1.19
CA LEU A 283 -7.98 11.62 -0.24
C LEU A 283 -9.14 10.66 -0.53
N ASN A 284 -9.35 9.67 0.34
CA ASN A 284 -10.55 8.85 0.31
C ASN A 284 -11.80 9.73 0.36
N LEU A 285 -11.96 10.59 1.37
CA LEU A 285 -13.14 11.46 1.49
C LEU A 285 -13.31 12.41 0.28
N ILE A 286 -12.21 12.99 -0.20
CA ILE A 286 -12.19 13.86 -1.39
C ILE A 286 -12.75 13.13 -2.61
N TRP A 287 -12.30 11.90 -2.89
CA TRP A 287 -12.80 11.12 -4.01
C TRP A 287 -14.28 10.76 -3.89
N ASN A 288 -14.72 10.40 -2.68
CA ASN A 288 -16.09 10.01 -2.40
C ASN A 288 -17.06 11.20 -2.56
N ASP A 289 -16.61 12.41 -2.26
CA ASP A 289 -17.38 13.65 -2.49
C ASP A 289 -17.10 14.31 -3.86
N GLY A 290 -16.28 13.72 -4.72
CA GLY A 290 -16.12 14.11 -6.14
C GLY A 290 -14.94 15.02 -6.47
N GLY A 291 -14.03 15.24 -5.52
CA GLY A 291 -12.77 15.94 -5.77
C GLY A 291 -11.66 14.99 -6.22
N ALA A 292 -10.52 15.57 -6.58
CA ALA A 292 -9.30 14.88 -7.00
C ALA A 292 -8.09 15.78 -6.72
N LEU A 293 -6.87 15.23 -6.73
CA LEU A 293 -5.65 16.04 -6.62
C LEU A 293 -5.28 16.69 -7.95
N VAL A 294 -5.58 16.02 -9.05
CA VAL A 294 -5.30 16.47 -10.42
C VAL A 294 -6.54 16.38 -11.30
N ASP A 295 -6.53 17.08 -12.42
CA ASP A 295 -7.54 16.94 -13.47
C ASP A 295 -7.22 15.77 -14.42
N LYS A 296 -8.04 15.58 -15.46
CA LYS A 296 -7.85 14.53 -16.47
C LYS A 296 -6.54 14.66 -17.27
N ASP A 297 -5.97 15.85 -17.32
CA ASP A 297 -4.74 16.17 -18.05
C ASP A 297 -3.51 16.13 -17.11
N GLY A 298 -3.71 15.77 -15.83
CA GLY A 298 -2.65 15.62 -14.84
C GLY A 298 -2.20 16.94 -14.21
N LYS A 299 -2.99 18.01 -14.31
CA LYS A 299 -2.68 19.32 -13.70
C LYS A 299 -3.29 19.44 -12.31
N PRO A 300 -2.71 20.24 -11.38
CA PRO A 300 -3.27 20.45 -10.05
C PRO A 300 -4.74 20.90 -10.07
N ALA A 301 -5.61 20.13 -9.41
CA ALA A 301 -7.05 20.39 -9.38
C ALA A 301 -7.68 20.08 -8.01
N ILE A 302 -6.90 20.15 -6.93
CA ILE A 302 -7.41 19.95 -5.57
C ILE A 302 -8.52 20.93 -5.24
N LYS A 303 -8.47 22.16 -5.76
CA LYS A 303 -9.55 23.14 -5.64
C LYS A 303 -10.75 22.75 -6.49
N SER A 304 -11.71 22.08 -5.87
CA SER A 304 -12.97 21.66 -6.47
C SER A 304 -14.12 21.69 -5.46
N GLU A 305 -15.37 21.65 -5.95
CA GLU A 305 -16.55 21.54 -5.10
C GLU A 305 -16.56 20.25 -4.26
N GLY A 306 -16.03 19.16 -4.83
CA GLY A 306 -15.93 17.88 -4.13
C GLY A 306 -14.93 17.92 -2.97
N THR A 307 -13.74 18.49 -3.19
CA THR A 307 -12.78 18.70 -2.10
C THR A 307 -13.35 19.63 -1.03
N LEU A 308 -14.02 20.72 -1.44
CA LEU A 308 -14.66 21.65 -0.49
C LEU A 308 -15.74 20.95 0.34
N THR A 309 -16.52 20.05 -0.27
CA THR A 309 -17.51 19.23 0.43
C THR A 309 -16.85 18.32 1.46
N ALA A 310 -15.78 17.62 1.08
CA ALA A 310 -15.06 16.72 1.98
C ALA A 310 -14.45 17.45 3.20
N ILE A 311 -13.77 18.59 2.99
CA ILE A 311 -13.17 19.34 4.11
C ILE A 311 -14.23 19.98 5.01
N LYS A 312 -15.38 20.42 4.45
CA LYS A 312 -16.51 20.93 5.25
C LYS A 312 -17.16 19.82 6.07
N ARG A 313 -17.27 18.60 5.53
CA ARG A 313 -17.74 17.42 6.25
C ARG A 313 -16.85 17.11 7.45
N VAL A 314 -15.53 17.07 7.26
CA VAL A 314 -14.58 16.84 8.36
C VAL A 314 -14.64 17.98 9.38
N GLN A 315 -14.77 19.25 8.93
CA GLN A 315 -14.99 20.37 9.84
C GLN A 315 -16.26 20.20 10.68
N GLN A 316 -17.35 19.71 10.09
CA GLN A 316 -18.60 19.48 10.81
C GLN A 316 -18.44 18.34 11.82
N TRP A 317 -17.84 17.20 11.44
CA TRP A 317 -17.56 16.11 12.37
C TRP A 317 -16.66 16.52 13.53
N TRP A 318 -15.68 17.40 13.26
CA TRP A 318 -14.85 18.00 14.30
C TRP A 318 -15.67 18.86 15.28
N LYS A 319 -16.53 19.74 14.76
CA LYS A 319 -17.44 20.59 15.57
C LYS A 319 -18.44 19.77 16.38
N ASP A 320 -18.93 18.68 15.82
CA ASP A 320 -19.84 17.73 16.48
C ASP A 320 -19.15 16.88 17.55
N LYS A 321 -17.82 17.02 17.71
CA LYS A 321 -16.98 16.29 18.66
C LYS A 321 -17.04 14.77 18.48
N VAL A 322 -17.26 14.30 17.25
CA VAL A 322 -17.28 12.87 16.93
C VAL A 322 -15.92 12.31 16.52
N ILE A 323 -14.91 13.18 16.38
CA ILE A 323 -13.50 12.83 16.13
C ILE A 323 -12.71 13.06 17.43
N PRO A 324 -11.77 12.16 17.82
CA PRO A 324 -10.88 12.40 18.96
C PRO A 324 -10.10 13.71 18.82
N PRO A 325 -10.05 14.58 19.84
CA PRO A 325 -9.34 15.86 19.76
C PRO A 325 -7.83 15.70 19.58
N ASP A 326 -7.24 14.62 20.12
CA ASP A 326 -5.82 14.29 20.02
C ASP A 326 -5.42 13.73 18.63
N SER A 327 -6.40 13.43 17.76
CA SER A 327 -6.14 12.95 16.39
C SER A 327 -5.30 13.90 15.53
N THR A 328 -5.27 15.19 15.88
CA THR A 328 -4.42 16.22 15.26
C THR A 328 -2.93 16.06 15.56
N THR A 329 -2.59 15.19 16.51
CA THR A 329 -1.22 14.89 16.94
C THR A 329 -0.85 13.41 16.79
N TRP A 330 -1.76 12.59 16.26
CA TRP A 330 -1.50 11.18 16.00
C TRP A 330 -0.42 10.98 14.94
N ASP A 331 0.34 9.90 15.09
CA ASP A 331 1.14 9.31 14.04
C ASP A 331 0.31 8.31 13.19
N ASP A 332 0.96 7.63 12.24
CA ASP A 332 0.32 6.62 11.38
C ASP A 332 -0.20 5.38 12.15
N THR A 333 0.03 5.28 13.46
CA THR A 333 -0.52 4.21 14.31
C THR A 333 -1.72 4.66 15.13
N GLY A 334 -2.00 5.97 15.20
CA GLY A 334 -3.00 6.53 16.12
C GLY A 334 -4.41 5.96 15.90
N ASN A 335 -4.85 5.86 14.65
CA ASN A 335 -6.17 5.31 14.32
C ASN A 335 -6.31 3.82 14.72
N ASN A 336 -5.23 3.04 14.59
CA ASN A 336 -5.17 1.65 15.02
C ASN A 336 -5.30 1.56 16.54
N ASN A 337 -4.48 2.32 17.26
CA ASN A 337 -4.48 2.35 18.72
C ASN A 337 -5.87 2.76 19.25
N ALA A 338 -6.52 3.75 18.63
CA ALA A 338 -7.86 4.18 18.99
C ALA A 338 -8.92 3.09 18.76
N TYR A 339 -8.84 2.34 17.66
CA TYR A 339 -9.78 1.24 17.41
C TYR A 339 -9.57 0.07 18.38
N GLN A 340 -8.29 -0.32 18.58
CA GLN A 340 -7.90 -1.43 19.46
C GLN A 340 -8.27 -1.17 20.92
N SER A 341 -8.16 0.09 21.36
CA SER A 341 -8.61 0.54 22.69
C SER A 341 -10.11 0.77 22.80
N LYS A 342 -10.89 0.49 21.73
CA LYS A 342 -12.34 0.67 21.64
C LYS A 342 -12.80 2.13 21.76
N GLN A 343 -11.89 3.10 21.57
CA GLN A 343 -12.17 4.53 21.65
C GLN A 343 -12.90 5.05 20.40
N VAL A 344 -12.86 4.31 19.28
CA VAL A 344 -13.53 4.68 18.02
C VAL A 344 -14.36 3.57 17.41
N ALA A 345 -15.32 3.93 16.56
CA ALA A 345 -16.23 3.02 15.88
C ALA A 345 -15.91 2.82 14.40
N PHE A 346 -15.38 3.86 13.75
CA PHE A 346 -15.12 3.94 12.32
C PHE A 346 -13.66 4.35 12.07
N VAL A 347 -12.89 3.52 11.35
CA VAL A 347 -11.50 3.83 10.95
C VAL A 347 -11.28 3.40 9.51
N ILE A 348 -10.66 4.27 8.70
CA ILE A 348 -10.22 3.92 7.35
C ILE A 348 -8.72 3.62 7.42
N ASN A 349 -8.34 2.35 7.30
CA ASN A 349 -6.93 1.95 7.34
C ASN A 349 -6.73 0.60 6.62
N PRO A 350 -5.50 0.24 6.18
CA PRO A 350 -5.21 -1.11 5.72
C PRO A 350 -5.49 -2.17 6.81
N PRO A 351 -5.58 -3.46 6.45
CA PRO A 351 -5.92 -4.60 7.33
C PRO A 351 -5.05 -4.86 8.58
N SER A 352 -4.19 -3.93 8.98
CA SER A 352 -3.38 -3.98 10.21
C SER A 352 -4.21 -4.10 11.49
N ILE A 353 -5.38 -3.45 11.58
CA ILE A 353 -6.31 -3.62 12.71
C ILE A 353 -6.82 -5.06 12.75
N TYR A 354 -7.21 -5.62 11.61
CA TYR A 354 -7.71 -6.99 11.51
C TYR A 354 -6.65 -8.02 11.94
N ASP A 355 -5.39 -7.86 11.51
CA ASP A 355 -4.28 -8.72 11.97
C ASP A 355 -4.09 -8.65 13.50
N TRP A 356 -4.10 -7.45 14.08
CA TRP A 356 -3.99 -7.30 15.52
C TRP A 356 -5.16 -7.95 16.28
N LEU A 357 -6.40 -7.73 15.82
CA LEU A 357 -7.61 -8.29 16.46
C LEU A 357 -7.61 -9.82 16.42
N GLN A 358 -7.12 -10.43 15.33
CA GLN A 358 -6.97 -11.88 15.26
C GLN A 358 -6.04 -12.44 16.33
N LYS A 359 -5.06 -11.68 16.79
CA LYS A 359 -4.08 -12.13 17.78
C LYS A 359 -4.48 -11.77 19.21
N ASN A 360 -5.15 -10.63 19.39
CA ASN A 360 -5.28 -9.98 20.70
C ASN A 360 -6.72 -9.80 21.20
N ASP A 361 -7.73 -9.68 20.33
CA ASP A 361 -9.10 -9.38 20.76
C ASP A 361 -10.17 -9.98 19.82
N LYS A 362 -10.53 -11.25 20.08
CA LYS A 362 -11.53 -12.00 19.32
C LYS A 362 -12.96 -11.47 19.50
N GLU A 363 -13.26 -10.86 20.65
CA GLU A 363 -14.57 -10.28 20.90
C GLU A 363 -14.77 -9.05 20.02
N LEU A 364 -13.78 -8.14 20.02
CA LEU A 364 -13.79 -6.97 19.15
C LEU A 364 -13.74 -7.37 17.67
N LEU A 365 -13.01 -8.43 17.32
CA LEU A 365 -13.01 -8.99 15.97
C LEU A 365 -14.42 -9.41 15.51
N ASN A 366 -15.16 -10.15 16.33
CA ASN A 366 -16.52 -10.59 16.03
C ASN A 366 -17.51 -9.42 15.89
N ASN A 367 -17.18 -8.28 16.50
CA ASN A 367 -17.92 -7.04 16.39
C ASN A 367 -17.36 -6.09 15.31
N THR A 368 -16.44 -6.54 14.45
CA THR A 368 -15.77 -5.70 13.44
C THR A 368 -16.07 -6.19 12.03
N THR A 369 -16.44 -5.29 11.12
CA THR A 369 -16.40 -5.55 9.67
C THR A 369 -15.34 -4.67 9.00
N MET A 370 -14.75 -5.17 7.92
CA MET A 370 -13.97 -4.38 6.97
C MET A 370 -14.84 -4.16 5.73
N ALA A 371 -15.40 -2.96 5.57
CA ALA A 371 -16.34 -2.63 4.50
C ALA A 371 -15.75 -1.64 3.50
N ALA A 372 -16.42 -1.45 2.37
CA ALA A 372 -16.15 -0.32 1.50
C ALA A 372 -16.34 1.01 2.26
N ILE A 373 -15.60 2.03 1.86
CA ILE A 373 -15.80 3.39 2.40
C ILE A 373 -17.23 3.84 2.05
N PRO A 374 -18.04 4.34 3.00
CA PRO A 374 -19.41 4.72 2.73
C PRO A 374 -19.47 5.76 1.60
N ALA A 375 -20.49 5.67 0.75
CA ALA A 375 -20.59 6.54 -0.41
C ALA A 375 -20.71 8.01 0.01
N GLY A 376 -19.91 8.86 -0.61
CA GLY A 376 -20.12 10.31 -0.61
C GLY A 376 -21.03 10.72 -1.77
N LYS A 377 -21.01 11.99 -2.13
CA LYS A 377 -21.84 12.52 -3.23
C LYS A 377 -21.54 11.92 -4.61
N SER A 378 -20.35 11.38 -4.82
CA SER A 378 -19.87 10.89 -6.11
C SER A 378 -19.65 9.38 -6.17
N GLY A 379 -19.92 8.66 -5.08
CA GLY A 379 -19.78 7.21 -4.99
C GLY A 379 -18.91 6.74 -3.83
N SER A 380 -18.52 5.46 -3.88
CA SER A 380 -17.68 4.78 -2.90
C SER A 380 -16.34 4.45 -3.55
N TYR A 381 -15.26 5.08 -3.08
CA TYR A 381 -13.92 4.86 -3.61
C TYR A 381 -12.90 4.76 -2.48
N ALA A 382 -11.99 3.80 -2.59
CA ALA A 382 -10.86 3.69 -1.69
C ALA A 382 -9.56 3.85 -2.47
N GLY A 383 -8.52 4.31 -1.78
CA GLY A 383 -7.15 4.20 -2.27
C GLY A 383 -6.87 2.75 -2.58
N SER A 384 -6.32 2.51 -3.76
CA SER A 384 -5.77 1.21 -4.13
C SER A 384 -4.36 1.41 -4.63
N GLY A 385 -3.53 0.41 -4.50
CA GLY A 385 -2.18 0.37 -5.04
C GLY A 385 -1.77 -1.07 -5.27
N SER A 386 -0.47 -1.25 -5.46
CA SER A 386 0.11 -2.58 -5.57
C SER A 386 1.61 -2.54 -5.39
N TRP A 387 2.11 -3.55 -4.68
CA TRP A 387 3.50 -3.92 -4.67
C TRP A 387 3.74 -4.87 -5.84
N SER A 388 4.87 -4.65 -6.50
CA SER A 388 5.15 -5.26 -7.80
C SER A 388 6.61 -5.60 -7.95
N TRP A 389 6.91 -6.51 -8.86
CA TRP A 389 8.26 -6.89 -9.18
C TRP A 389 8.75 -6.20 -10.44
N SER A 390 9.92 -5.56 -10.35
CA SER A 390 10.62 -4.95 -11.47
C SER A 390 12.06 -5.47 -11.55
N VAL A 391 12.64 -5.39 -12.75
CA VAL A 391 14.04 -5.77 -13.01
C VAL A 391 14.81 -4.51 -13.42
N PHE A 392 15.95 -4.24 -12.77
CA PHE A 392 16.79 -3.10 -13.15
C PHE A 392 17.64 -3.43 -14.38
N VAL A 393 17.83 -2.44 -15.26
CA VAL A 393 18.70 -2.57 -16.46
C VAL A 393 20.17 -2.85 -16.12
N GLY A 394 20.58 -2.60 -14.87
CA GLY A 394 21.92 -2.92 -14.37
C GLY A 394 22.17 -4.40 -14.07
N SER A 395 21.11 -5.23 -14.04
CA SER A 395 21.18 -6.67 -13.76
C SER A 395 22.15 -7.38 -14.71
N LYS A 396 22.93 -8.32 -14.17
CA LYS A 396 23.81 -9.18 -14.99
C LYS A 396 23.13 -10.48 -15.42
N ASN A 397 21.92 -10.74 -14.93
CA ASN A 397 21.16 -11.95 -15.17
C ASN A 397 19.68 -11.61 -15.37
N VAL A 398 19.39 -10.81 -16.40
CA VAL A 398 18.02 -10.35 -16.70
C VAL A 398 17.06 -11.52 -16.95
N ASP A 399 17.50 -12.56 -17.66
CA ASP A 399 16.67 -13.73 -17.95
C ASP A 399 16.34 -14.52 -16.68
N GLY A 400 17.33 -14.71 -15.79
CA GLY A 400 17.10 -15.31 -14.47
C GLY A 400 16.17 -14.46 -13.59
N ALA A 401 16.31 -13.14 -13.64
CA ALA A 401 15.46 -12.20 -12.91
C ALA A 401 14.00 -12.27 -13.40
N LYS A 402 13.77 -12.25 -14.72
CA LYS A 402 12.44 -12.45 -15.32
C LYS A 402 11.85 -13.81 -14.96
N ALA A 403 12.66 -14.88 -14.99
CA ALA A 403 12.23 -16.22 -14.64
C ALA A 403 11.88 -16.37 -13.15
N LEU A 404 12.58 -15.68 -12.25
CA LEU A 404 12.24 -15.64 -10.82
C LEU A 404 10.89 -14.95 -10.60
N ILE A 405 10.63 -13.82 -11.27
CA ILE A 405 9.32 -13.15 -11.21
C ILE A 405 8.22 -14.06 -11.76
N ASP A 406 8.43 -14.69 -12.91
CA ASP A 406 7.50 -15.66 -13.49
C ASP A 406 7.21 -16.83 -12.53
N TYR A 407 8.23 -17.31 -11.83
CA TYR A 407 8.11 -18.36 -10.83
C TYR A 407 7.21 -17.92 -9.67
N TRP A 408 7.45 -16.74 -9.08
CA TRP A 408 6.61 -16.21 -8.01
C TRP A 408 5.18 -15.91 -8.46
N MET A 409 5.00 -15.48 -9.70
CA MET A 409 3.71 -15.05 -10.25
C MET A 409 2.79 -16.21 -10.67
N VAL A 410 3.17 -17.47 -10.39
CA VAL A 410 2.24 -18.60 -10.52
C VAL A 410 1.13 -18.46 -9.46
N PRO A 411 -0.17 -18.51 -9.83
CA PRO A 411 -1.28 -18.19 -8.93
C PRO A 411 -1.27 -18.93 -7.59
N ASP A 412 -0.94 -20.22 -7.57
CA ASP A 412 -0.89 -20.97 -6.31
C ASP A 412 0.26 -20.52 -5.40
N ARG A 413 1.41 -20.10 -5.96
CA ARG A 413 2.53 -19.54 -5.17
C ARG A 413 2.21 -18.15 -4.65
N CYS A 414 1.54 -17.32 -5.44
CA CYS A 414 0.98 -16.06 -4.96
C CYS A 414 0.03 -16.31 -3.78
N GLN A 415 -0.90 -17.25 -3.94
CA GLN A 415 -1.87 -17.61 -2.90
C GLN A 415 -1.18 -18.03 -1.60
N GLU A 416 -0.18 -18.92 -1.65
CA GLU A 416 0.60 -19.31 -0.48
C GLU A 416 1.15 -18.10 0.28
N VAL A 417 1.71 -17.11 -0.42
CA VAL A 417 2.24 -15.90 0.21
C VAL A 417 1.11 -15.08 0.84
N TYR A 418 -0.02 -14.90 0.16
CA TYR A 418 -1.16 -14.15 0.71
C TYR A 418 -1.70 -14.75 2.00
N GLU A 419 -1.74 -16.08 2.09
CA GLU A 419 -2.16 -16.78 3.29
C GLU A 419 -1.21 -16.52 4.47
N LYS A 420 0.10 -16.48 4.19
CA LYS A 420 1.14 -16.22 5.19
C LYS A 420 1.18 -14.78 5.66
N VAL A 421 0.80 -13.80 4.83
CA VAL A 421 0.67 -12.39 5.25
C VAL A 421 -0.70 -12.07 5.87
N GLY A 422 -1.51 -13.07 6.20
CA GLY A 422 -2.76 -12.86 6.95
C GLY A 422 -3.84 -12.09 6.17
N GLY A 423 -3.74 -12.05 4.84
CA GLY A 423 -4.60 -11.25 3.97
C GLY A 423 -4.29 -9.76 3.97
N ARG A 424 -3.11 -9.35 4.48
CA ARG A 424 -2.63 -7.97 4.36
C ARG A 424 -2.43 -7.55 2.90
N TRP A 425 -1.96 -8.49 2.08
CA TRP A 425 -1.91 -8.38 0.64
C TRP A 425 -3.09 -9.13 0.05
N TYR A 426 -3.94 -8.42 -0.68
CA TYR A 426 -5.08 -9.02 -1.37
C TYR A 426 -4.62 -9.56 -2.74
N PRO A 427 -5.24 -10.62 -3.28
CA PRO A 427 -4.74 -11.23 -4.50
C PRO A 427 -4.82 -10.28 -5.69
N VAL A 428 -3.75 -10.24 -6.48
CA VAL A 428 -3.78 -9.52 -7.77
C VAL A 428 -4.62 -10.25 -8.82
N TYR A 429 -4.64 -11.58 -8.77
CA TYR A 429 -5.39 -12.43 -9.68
C TYR A 429 -6.85 -12.58 -9.25
N LYS A 430 -7.78 -12.28 -10.15
CA LYS A 430 -9.22 -12.27 -9.86
C LYS A 430 -9.75 -13.63 -9.39
N ASP A 431 -9.26 -14.75 -9.91
CA ASP A 431 -9.75 -16.08 -9.52
C ASP A 431 -9.33 -16.47 -8.09
N LEU A 432 -8.21 -15.94 -7.59
CA LEU A 432 -7.70 -16.30 -6.27
C LEU A 432 -8.64 -15.82 -5.15
N ARG A 433 -9.48 -14.80 -5.39
CA ARG A 433 -10.52 -14.37 -4.44
C ARG A 433 -11.53 -15.47 -4.09
N ASN A 434 -11.63 -16.52 -4.93
CA ASN A 434 -12.53 -17.64 -4.73
C ASN A 434 -11.88 -18.81 -3.95
N LYS A 435 -10.59 -18.72 -3.59
CA LYS A 435 -9.93 -19.72 -2.75
C LYS A 435 -10.57 -19.71 -1.36
N GLU A 436 -10.64 -20.89 -0.74
CA GLU A 436 -11.27 -21.10 0.58
C GLU A 436 -10.77 -20.10 1.62
N TYR A 437 -9.49 -19.75 1.58
CA TYR A 437 -8.91 -18.75 2.48
C TYR A 437 -9.68 -17.43 2.50
N TRP A 438 -10.12 -16.94 1.34
CA TRP A 438 -10.83 -15.67 1.23
C TRP A 438 -12.32 -15.85 1.48
N THR A 439 -12.93 -16.88 0.92
CA THR A 439 -14.39 -17.10 1.01
C THR A 439 -14.84 -17.52 2.41
N SER A 440 -13.97 -18.16 3.20
CA SER A 440 -14.26 -18.52 4.60
C SER A 440 -14.09 -17.36 5.58
N ARG A 441 -13.53 -16.22 5.13
CA ARG A 441 -13.25 -15.04 5.95
C ARG A 441 -14.18 -13.88 5.54
N PRO A 442 -15.33 -13.71 6.21
CA PRO A 442 -16.34 -12.73 5.81
C PRO A 442 -15.85 -11.27 5.85
N HIS A 443 -14.77 -10.97 6.57
CA HIS A 443 -14.17 -9.64 6.59
C HIS A 443 -13.60 -9.21 5.23
N PHE A 444 -13.22 -10.15 4.34
CA PHE A 444 -12.70 -9.82 3.01
C PHE A 444 -13.79 -9.70 1.94
N LYS A 445 -15.07 -9.87 2.28
CA LYS A 445 -16.15 -9.94 1.28
C LYS A 445 -16.31 -8.69 0.40
N TYR A 446 -15.92 -7.52 0.90
CA TYR A 446 -16.00 -6.25 0.16
C TYR A 446 -14.75 -5.93 -0.66
N TYR A 447 -13.63 -6.63 -0.43
CA TYR A 447 -12.36 -6.33 -1.09
C TYR A 447 -12.43 -6.42 -2.62
N PRO A 448 -13.09 -7.42 -3.25
CA PRO A 448 -13.17 -7.48 -4.70
C PRO A 448 -13.72 -6.20 -5.33
N ASP A 449 -14.80 -5.66 -4.78
CA ASP A 449 -15.46 -4.46 -5.31
C ASP A 449 -14.68 -3.19 -4.95
N MET A 450 -14.07 -3.14 -3.76
CA MET A 450 -13.21 -2.03 -3.37
C MET A 450 -11.98 -1.92 -4.27
N ILE A 451 -11.33 -3.04 -4.58
CA ILE A 451 -10.16 -3.08 -5.45
C ILE A 451 -10.57 -2.76 -6.88
N ALA A 452 -11.66 -3.34 -7.40
CA ALA A 452 -12.12 -3.09 -8.76
C ALA A 452 -12.44 -1.60 -9.01
N ASN A 453 -12.97 -0.90 -8.00
CA ASN A 453 -13.31 0.53 -8.05
C ASN A 453 -12.24 1.44 -7.42
N GLY A 454 -11.06 0.89 -7.09
CA GLY A 454 -10.00 1.62 -6.41
C GLY A 454 -9.46 2.80 -7.21
N ARG A 455 -9.04 3.85 -6.52
CA ARG A 455 -8.44 5.05 -7.13
C ARG A 455 -6.99 5.23 -6.69
N GLN A 456 -6.21 5.83 -7.59
CA GLN A 456 -4.84 6.26 -7.37
C GLN A 456 -4.80 7.77 -7.12
N GLU A 457 -3.73 8.26 -6.49
CA GLU A 457 -3.49 9.71 -6.29
C GLU A 457 -3.54 10.51 -7.61
N SER A 458 -3.25 9.87 -8.75
CA SER A 458 -3.31 10.47 -10.09
C SER A 458 -4.72 10.56 -10.68
N TYR A 459 -5.73 9.91 -10.10
CA TYR A 459 -7.09 9.95 -10.64
C TYR A 459 -7.57 11.41 -10.77
N PRO A 460 -8.23 11.79 -11.89
CA PRO A 460 -8.67 10.96 -13.00
C PRO A 460 -7.68 10.84 -14.16
N ALA A 461 -6.48 11.41 -14.06
CA ALA A 461 -5.44 11.24 -15.06
C ALA A 461 -4.85 9.82 -15.04
N ALA A 462 -4.43 9.36 -16.23
CA ALA A 462 -3.52 8.24 -16.32
C ALA A 462 -2.19 8.60 -15.62
N PRO A 463 -1.62 7.70 -14.80
CA PRO A 463 -0.40 8.01 -14.07
C PRO A 463 0.78 8.18 -15.03
N GLU A 464 1.53 9.26 -14.87
CA GLU A 464 2.70 9.61 -15.69
C GLU A 464 3.91 9.89 -14.79
N PRO A 465 5.16 9.61 -15.21
CA PRO A 465 6.34 9.70 -14.34
C PRO A 465 6.52 11.05 -13.63
N ASN A 466 6.44 12.17 -14.36
CA ASN A 466 6.63 13.50 -13.78
C ASN A 466 5.48 13.87 -12.84
N MET A 467 4.24 13.50 -13.20
CA MET A 467 3.07 13.75 -12.35
C MET A 467 3.15 12.95 -11.05
N MET A 468 3.52 11.65 -11.12
CA MET A 468 3.69 10.83 -9.92
C MET A 468 4.81 11.35 -9.02
N THR A 469 5.88 11.88 -9.62
CA THR A 469 6.96 12.52 -8.85
C THR A 469 6.46 13.80 -8.16
N ALA A 470 5.68 14.63 -8.86
CA ALA A 470 5.07 15.83 -8.30
C ALA A 470 4.08 15.51 -7.16
N LEU A 471 3.25 14.48 -7.32
CA LEU A 471 2.35 13.99 -6.26
C LEU A 471 3.13 13.44 -5.06
N GLY A 472 4.27 12.78 -5.29
CA GLY A 472 5.21 12.42 -4.24
C GLY A 472 5.68 13.62 -3.43
N ASP A 473 6.07 14.71 -4.09
CA ASP A 473 6.45 15.97 -3.43
C ASP A 473 5.29 16.63 -2.67
N VAL A 474 4.06 16.54 -3.18
CA VAL A 474 2.84 16.99 -2.48
C VAL A 474 2.66 16.23 -1.16
N ARG A 475 2.90 14.92 -1.17
CA ARG A 475 2.84 14.07 0.03
C ARG A 475 3.96 14.40 1.01
N GLU A 476 5.21 14.47 0.57
CA GLU A 476 6.37 14.79 1.42
C GLU A 476 6.27 16.19 2.06
N ARG A 477 5.60 17.12 1.39
CA ARG A 477 5.33 18.47 1.92
C ARG A 477 4.09 18.52 2.81
N PHE A 478 3.34 17.43 2.94
CA PHE A 478 2.12 17.31 3.74
C PHE A 478 1.03 18.33 3.35
N VAL A 479 0.91 18.66 2.05
CA VAL A 479 -0.03 19.70 1.58
C VAL A 479 -1.48 19.40 1.99
N VAL A 480 -1.92 18.14 1.88
CA VAL A 480 -3.29 17.72 2.23
C VAL A 480 -3.52 17.76 3.75
N ALA A 481 -2.53 17.36 4.54
CA ALA A 481 -2.63 17.42 6.01
C ALA A 481 -2.68 18.88 6.49
N ASP A 482 -1.86 19.76 5.90
CA ASP A 482 -1.86 21.18 6.21
C ASP A 482 -3.18 21.85 5.86
N MET A 483 -3.77 21.47 4.73
CA MET A 483 -5.09 21.94 4.32
C MET A 483 -6.14 21.62 5.38
N ILE A 484 -6.25 20.37 5.82
CA ILE A 484 -7.29 20.00 6.78
C ILE A 484 -7.00 20.56 8.19
N GLN A 485 -5.74 20.58 8.63
CA GLN A 485 -5.37 21.19 9.91
C GLN A 485 -5.63 22.70 9.94
N ALA A 486 -5.44 23.42 8.82
CA ALA A 486 -5.81 24.82 8.74
C ALA A 486 -7.30 25.03 9.06
N VAL A 487 -8.17 24.12 8.61
CA VAL A 487 -9.61 24.19 8.84
C VAL A 487 -10.00 23.81 10.28
N VAL A 488 -9.49 22.69 10.80
CA VAL A 488 -9.97 22.13 12.09
C VAL A 488 -9.19 22.62 13.31
N VAL A 489 -7.90 22.96 13.15
CA VAL A 489 -7.04 23.45 14.23
C VAL A 489 -6.97 24.97 14.22
N LYS A 490 -6.73 25.57 13.05
CA LYS A 490 -6.52 27.02 12.92
C LYS A 490 -7.81 27.82 12.65
N ASN A 491 -8.95 27.14 12.55
CA ASN A 491 -10.26 27.74 12.22
C ASN A 491 -10.26 28.60 10.95
N GLN A 492 -9.38 28.29 9.99
CA GLN A 492 -9.33 28.96 8.71
C GLN A 492 -10.58 28.61 7.88
N ALA A 493 -11.07 29.56 7.09
CA ALA A 493 -12.16 29.31 6.15
C ALA A 493 -11.78 28.16 5.18
N PRO A 494 -12.65 27.14 4.98
CA PRO A 494 -12.36 26.01 4.10
C PRO A 494 -11.92 26.43 2.69
N GLU A 495 -12.55 27.44 2.12
CA GLU A 495 -12.23 28.00 0.80
C GLU A 495 -10.79 28.54 0.75
N GLN A 496 -10.37 29.26 1.80
CA GLN A 496 -9.01 29.80 1.88
C GLN A 496 -7.97 28.70 2.08
N ALA A 497 -8.28 27.66 2.87
CA ALA A 497 -7.38 26.52 3.06
C ALA A 497 -7.19 25.75 1.74
N LEU A 498 -8.27 25.59 0.98
CA LEU A 498 -8.27 24.97 -0.33
C LEU A 498 -7.47 25.78 -1.37
N ASP A 499 -7.62 27.11 -1.37
CA ASP A 499 -6.82 28.02 -2.20
C ASP A 499 -5.31 27.90 -1.92
N ASN A 500 -4.94 27.78 -0.64
CA ASN A 500 -3.54 27.62 -0.25
C ASN A 500 -2.98 26.26 -0.73
N ALA A 501 -3.77 25.18 -0.60
CA ALA A 501 -3.39 23.85 -1.06
C ALA A 501 -3.20 23.81 -2.58
N GLN A 502 -4.11 24.43 -3.33
CA GLN A 502 -4.01 24.54 -4.79
C GLN A 502 -2.73 25.26 -5.22
N LYS A 503 -2.43 26.42 -4.63
CA LYS A 503 -1.20 27.17 -4.92
C LYS A 503 0.05 26.37 -4.60
N ALA A 504 0.08 25.68 -3.46
CA ALA A 504 1.20 24.82 -3.08
C ALA A 504 1.41 23.69 -4.10
N MET A 505 0.34 23.07 -4.59
CA MET A 505 0.42 22.06 -5.64
C MET A 505 0.91 22.64 -6.98
N GLU A 506 0.41 23.80 -7.41
CA GLU A 506 0.88 24.50 -8.61
C GLU A 506 2.38 24.80 -8.57
N GLU A 507 2.88 25.28 -7.42
CA GLU A 507 4.31 25.53 -7.20
C GLU A 507 5.16 24.26 -7.25
N ILE A 508 4.63 23.13 -6.76
CA ILE A 508 5.30 21.84 -6.82
C ILE A 508 5.33 21.33 -8.27
N PHE A 509 4.17 21.29 -8.93
CA PHE A 509 4.02 20.73 -10.29
C PHE A 509 4.85 21.50 -11.32
N LYS A 510 5.00 22.82 -11.14
CA LYS A 510 5.86 23.66 -11.99
C LYS A 510 7.33 23.19 -12.01
N LYS A 511 7.85 22.61 -10.93
CA LYS A 511 9.22 22.06 -10.87
C LYS A 511 9.42 20.85 -11.79
N TYR A 512 8.31 20.17 -12.10
CA TYR A 512 8.27 18.96 -12.93
C TYR A 512 7.78 19.24 -14.35
N GLY A 513 7.66 20.52 -14.74
CA GLY A 513 7.25 20.94 -16.07
C GLY A 513 5.75 20.79 -16.33
N ILE A 514 4.92 20.69 -15.28
CA ILE A 514 3.46 20.61 -15.38
C ILE A 514 2.88 21.94 -14.90
N GLY A 515 2.02 22.56 -15.71
CA GLY A 515 1.42 23.86 -15.40
C GLY A 515 0.06 24.07 -16.03
#